data_AF-A0A352MX52-F1
#
_entry.id   AF-A0A352MX52-F1
#
_cell.length_a   1.000
_cell.length_b   1.000
_cell.length_c   1.000
_cell.angle_alpha   90.00
_cell.angle_beta   90.00
_cell.angle_gamma   90.00
#
_symmetry.space_group_name_H-M   'P 1'
#
loop_
_entity.id
_entity.type
_entity.pdbx_description
1 polymer ?
#
loop_
_entity_poly.entity_id
_entity_poly.type
_entity_poly.pdbx_seq_one_letter_code
_entity_poly.pdbx_strand_id
1 'polypeptide(L)' 'MNNIFSEKAWEDYTDWQMKDKVIVKKINELIKDINRNGLNTGMGKKTY' A
#
# COMPACT_ATOMS: atom_id res chain seq x y z
N MET A 1 5.00 2.05 13.53
CA MET A 1 3.54 1.76 13.44
C MET A 1 3.37 0.33 12.94
N ASN A 2 2.55 -0.48 13.61
CA ASN A 2 2.17 -1.80 13.11
C ASN A 2 1.06 -1.60 12.07
N ASN A 3 1.31 -1.94 10.82
CA ASN A 3 0.26 -2.00 9.80
C ASN A 3 -0.56 -3.27 10.08
N ILE A 4 -1.80 -3.09 10.53
CA ILE A 4 -2.73 -4.19 10.74
C ILE A 4 -3.42 -4.44 9.41
N PHE A 5 -3.10 -5.55 8.76
CA PHE A 5 -3.82 -6.03 7.59
C PHE A 5 -4.96 -6.95 8.05
N SER A 6 -6.09 -6.91 7.35
CA SER A 6 -7.08 -7.98 7.46
C SER A 6 -6.56 -9.26 6.81
N GLU A 7 -7.04 -10.43 7.23
CA GLU A 7 -6.59 -11.73 6.68
C GLU A 7 -6.70 -11.78 5.16
N LYS A 8 -7.82 -11.30 4.61
CA LYS A 8 -8.03 -11.22 3.16
C LYS A 8 -7.01 -10.30 2.46
N ALA A 9 -6.71 -9.14 3.05
CA ALA A 9 -5.72 -8.23 2.49
C ALA A 9 -4.31 -8.82 2.57
N TRP A 10 -4.03 -9.62 3.59
CA TRP A 10 -2.75 -10.33 3.73
C TRP A 10 -2.59 -11.43 2.69
N GLU A 11 -3.64 -12.22 2.43
CA GLU A 11 -3.66 -13.22 1.35
C GLU A 11 -3.43 -12.57 -0.01
N ASP A 12 -4.21 -11.53 -0.34
CA ASP A 12 -4.06 -10.79 -1.60
C ASP A 12 -2.64 -10.21 -1.75
N TYR A 13 -2.09 -9.60 -0.70
CA TYR A 13 -0.74 -9.05 -0.72
C TYR A 13 0.33 -10.13 -0.94
N THR A 14 0.17 -11.31 -0.32
CA THR A 14 1.11 -12.43 -0.45
C THR A 14 1.04 -13.05 -1.84
N ASP A 15 -0.16 -13.15 -2.41
CA ASP A 15 -0.39 -13.55 -3.80
C ASP A 15 0.35 -12.62 -4.79
N TRP A 16 0.29 -11.31 -4.56
CA TRP A 16 1.00 -10.34 -5.39
C TRP A 16 2.51 -10.47 -5.30
N GLN A 17 3.07 -10.94 -4.18
CA GLN A 17 4.51 -11.20 -4.07
C GLN A 17 5.00 -12.28 -5.03
N MET A 18 4.16 -13.27 -5.32
CA MET A 18 4.48 -14.34 -6.27
C MET A 18 4.16 -13.95 -7.72
N LYS A 19 3.08 -13.18 -7.93
CA LYS A 19 2.61 -12.79 -9.27
C LYS A 19 3.40 -11.62 -9.86
N ASP A 20 3.54 -10.52 -9.13
CA ASP A 20 4.17 -9.30 -9.65
C ASP A 20 4.76 -8.41 -8.54
N LYS A 21 6.09 -8.38 -8.47
CA LYS A 21 6.86 -7.58 -7.51
C LYS A 21 6.75 -6.07 -7.77
N VAL A 22 6.37 -5.63 -8.97
CA VAL A 22 6.18 -4.20 -9.29
C VAL A 22 4.96 -3.67 -8.53
N ILE A 23 3.88 -4.45 -8.46
CA ILE A 23 2.67 -4.08 -7.71
C ILE A 23 2.96 -4.03 -6.22
N VAL A 24 3.69 -5.01 -5.70
CA VAL A 24 4.11 -5.03 -4.28
C VAL A 24 4.98 -3.80 -3.93
N LYS A 25 5.88 -3.37 -4.82
CA LYS A 25 6.65 -2.14 -4.61
C LYS A 25 5.75 -0.91 -4.51
N LYS A 26 4.78 -0.76 -5.42
CA LYS A 26 3.82 0.35 -5.39
C LYS A 26 3.00 0.38 -4.10
N ILE A 27 2.51 -0.77 -3.64
CA ILE A 27 1.77 -0.89 -2.36
C ILE A 27 2.64 -0.43 -1.20
N ASN A 28 3.90 -0.88 -1.14
CA ASN A 28 4.82 -0.46 -0.09
C ASN A 28 5.17 1.03 -0.14
N GLU A 29 5.32 1.59 -1.34
CA GLU A 29 5.54 3.03 -1.52
C GLU A 29 4.34 3.84 -1.04
N LEU A 30 3.12 3.43 -1.37
CA LEU A 30 1.90 4.08 -0.88
C LEU A 30 1.78 4.01 0.64
N ILE A 31 2.06 2.85 1.24
CA ILE A 31 2.05 2.70 2.71
C ILE A 31 3.10 3.60 3.36
N LYS A 32 4.30 3.69 2.78
CA LYS A 32 5.36 4.59 3.26
C LYS A 32 4.95 6.06 3.12
N ASP A 33 4.35 6.43 2.01
CA ASP A 33 3.89 7.79 1.74
C ASP A 33 2.78 8.20 2.72
N ILE A 34 1.79 7.35 2.94
CA ILE A 34 0.72 7.56 3.93
C ILE A 34 1.29 7.72 5.34
N ASN A 35 2.27 6.89 5.73
CA ASN A 35 2.90 6.99 7.04
C ASN A 35 3.74 8.28 7.21
N ARG A 36 4.34 8.78 6.12
CA ARG A 36 5.24 9.95 6.17
C ARG A 36 4.50 11.28 6.03
N ASN A 37 3.56 11.36 5.10
CA ASN A 37 2.89 12.60 4.71
C ASN A 37 1.45 12.68 5.22
N GLY A 38 0.85 11.55 5.64
CA GLY A 38 -0.56 11.48 6.04
C GLY A 38 -1.51 11.33 4.85
N LEU A 39 -2.75 10.92 5.13
CA LEU A 39 -3.80 10.65 4.13
C LEU A 39 -4.18 11.86 3.24
N ASN A 40 -3.84 13.08 3.65
CA ASN A 40 -4.34 14.31 3.02
C ASN A 40 -3.46 14.90 1.91
N THR A 41 -2.24 14.39 1.74
CA THR A 41 -1.18 14.94 0.87
C THR A 41 -0.49 13.88 0.00
N GLY A 42 -0.98 12.63 -0.01
CA GLY A 42 -0.38 11.54 -0.77
C GLY A 42 -0.83 11.43 -2.23
N MET A 43 -0.03 10.73 -3.04
CA MET A 43 -0.15 10.54 -4.52
C MET A 43 -1.49 10.01 -5.06
N GLY A 44 -2.47 9.69 -4.20
CA GLY A 44 -3.79 9.19 -4.56
C GLY A 44 -4.90 10.25 -4.65
N LYS A 45 -4.64 11.52 -4.28
CA LYS A 45 -5.64 12.59 -4.46
C LYS A 45 -5.74 12.96 -5.95
N LYS A 46 -6.83 12.55 -6.60
CA LYS A 46 -7.34 13.27 -7.77
C LYS A 46 -7.79 14.65 -7.28
N THR A 47 -7.00 15.67 -7.57
CA THR A 47 -7.47 17.06 -7.56
C THR A 47 -8.66 17.16 -8.51
N TYR A 48 -9.86 17.33 -7.96
CA TYR A 48 -10.99 17.91 -8.67
C TYR A 48 -10.99 19.41 -8.40
#